data_AF-A0A936TL12-F1
#
_entry.id   AF-A0A936TL12-F1
#
_cell.length_a   1.000
_cell.length_b   1.000
_cell.length_c   1.000
_cell.angle_alpha   90.00
_cell.angle_beta   90.00
_cell.angle_gamma   90.00
#
_symmetry.space_group_name_H-M   'P 1'
#
loop_
_entity.id
_entity.type
_entity.pdbx_description
1 polymer ?
#
loop_
_entity_poly.entity_id
_entity_poly.type
_entity_poly.pdbx_seq_one_letter_code
_entity_poly.pdbx_strand_id
1 'polypeptide(L)'
;MSILTVFLITAVGSRDALAQPASLRPPVLKDVGIDQLLNNQVPGELQFTDENGRSVRLSDYYGDKPIVLSLVYYDCPQLCTQVLTGLLGALKTLPMEPGRDFIALTVSFDPREKSDLAAAKKNEYIERLRKPEAAEGWHFLTGEEPQIQALTRSVGFRYVWDQVSKQFAHASGIMILTPQGKVSRYLYGIEYAPRDLRFGLLEASDGKIGSLADQIILYCYQYDPTRGTYGLVLMRVLRIFAGLTLVSIIALILFLRYKVRQKEAAQARQLQDSGKTDPKIGYSHMSLLPLSFLTIPFMPEQASTFAMEVDLFYLFLVALTAFFSIGIAVLATYFMIKYKRRRADEIPEQIEGAMKLEITWTVIPFIISMFIFAWGAKIYYQMYTPPAEALEIFVTGKQWMWRAQHPDGMREINMLHIPVGRRVKLTMTSEDVLHSYYIPAFRTKADVVPGRYTTTWFEATKPGTYHLFCAEYCGNQHSGMIGSVVVMEPAEYQSWLSGGTKEGSPSAAGQKLFASLACNTCHYEENRGRGPTLVGLYGTEVKLANGTTVIADDTYIRESILTPAAKVVGGYSPIMPTFQGQISEEQILQIIAYLRSIGPKVDTTGAAAPPPAPSTKGVAPAAAGPSQPKTE
;
A
#
# COMPACT_ATOMS: atom_id res chain seq x y z
N MET A 1 13.45 39.35 -32.43
CA MET A 1 12.39 39.18 -31.43
C MET A 1 12.03 37.70 -31.38
N SER A 2 12.94 36.79 -31.00
CA SER A 2 13.66 36.59 -29.71
C SER A 2 12.95 35.53 -28.86
N ILE A 3 13.13 34.26 -29.27
CA ILE A 3 13.04 33.07 -28.41
C ILE A 3 14.39 32.35 -28.58
N LEU A 4 15.42 32.82 -27.87
CA LEU A 4 16.71 32.11 -27.75
C LEU A 4 17.59 32.75 -26.67
N THR A 5 17.25 32.63 -25.38
CA THR A 5 18.23 32.89 -24.29
C THR A 5 17.78 32.27 -22.96
N VAL A 6 18.77 31.79 -22.20
CA VAL A 6 18.75 31.39 -20.77
C VAL A 6 18.46 29.90 -20.48
N PHE A 7 19.47 29.07 -20.70
CA PHE A 7 19.86 28.01 -19.76
C PHE A 7 21.37 28.10 -19.57
N LEU A 8 21.82 28.87 -18.59
CA LEU A 8 23.19 28.83 -18.09
C LEU A 8 23.19 29.26 -16.61
N ILE A 9 23.86 28.45 -15.79
CA ILE A 9 24.40 28.75 -14.45
C ILE A 9 23.40 28.68 -13.27
N THR A 10 23.45 27.57 -12.53
CA THR A 10 23.81 27.56 -11.09
C THR A 10 24.07 26.12 -10.64
N ALA A 11 25.19 25.56 -11.09
CA ALA A 11 25.89 24.53 -10.32
C ALA A 11 26.76 25.28 -9.30
N VAL A 12 26.26 25.42 -8.06
CA VAL A 12 27.03 25.96 -6.94
C VAL A 12 26.97 24.97 -5.80
N GLY A 13 28.11 24.30 -5.59
CA GLY A 13 28.61 24.10 -4.23
C GLY A 13 28.34 22.75 -3.58
N SER A 14 28.67 21.65 -4.24
CA SER A 14 29.25 20.53 -3.50
C SER A 14 30.54 21.04 -2.87
N ARG A 15 30.51 21.39 -1.58
CA ARG A 15 31.74 21.52 -0.79
C ARG A 15 32.26 20.10 -0.58
N ASP A 16 32.94 19.57 -1.58
CA ASP A 16 33.92 18.54 -1.36
C ASP A 16 34.91 19.13 -0.36
N ALA A 17 34.87 18.60 0.86
CA ALA A 17 35.95 18.80 1.81
C ALA A 17 37.24 18.45 1.07
N LEU A 18 38.17 19.41 1.02
CA LEU A 18 39.50 19.23 0.47
C LEU A 18 40.16 18.06 1.20
N ALA A 19 39.99 16.84 0.69
CA ALA A 19 40.81 15.71 1.03
C ALA A 19 42.22 16.07 0.57
N GLN A 20 43.14 16.20 1.52
CA GLN A 20 44.55 16.35 1.22
C GLN A 20 44.97 15.23 0.25
N PRO A 21 45.75 15.53 -0.80
CA PRO A 21 46.28 14.50 -1.68
C PRO A 21 47.10 13.50 -0.85
N ALA A 22 46.87 12.21 -1.09
CA ALA A 22 47.44 11.06 -0.36
C ALA A 22 48.97 10.90 -0.47
N SER A 23 49.71 11.95 -0.82
CA SER A 23 51.13 11.90 -1.25
C SER A 23 52.15 12.39 -0.21
N LEU A 24 51.78 12.56 1.06
CA LEU A 24 52.71 12.97 2.13
C LEU A 24 52.65 12.05 3.37
N ARG A 25 52.53 10.72 3.19
CA ARG A 25 52.82 9.78 4.30
C ARG A 25 54.34 9.63 4.46
N PRO A 26 54.90 9.89 5.66
CA PRO A 26 56.29 9.53 5.98
C PRO A 26 56.60 8.10 5.53
N PRO A 27 57.80 7.80 4.98
CA PRO A 27 58.13 6.49 4.43
C PRO A 27 57.86 5.32 5.40
N VAL A 28 58.08 5.53 6.69
CA VAL A 28 57.85 4.55 7.78
C VAL A 28 56.38 4.14 7.90
N LEU A 29 55.43 5.00 7.50
CA LEU A 29 53.99 4.75 7.60
C LEU A 29 53.38 4.12 6.34
N LYS A 30 54.17 3.84 5.28
CA LYS A 30 53.67 3.12 4.10
C LYS A 30 53.37 1.66 4.40
N ASP A 31 54.15 1.07 5.28
CA ASP A 31 54.04 -0.35 5.64
C ASP A 31 53.22 -0.61 6.91
N VAL A 32 52.64 0.45 7.50
CA VAL A 32 51.82 0.39 8.71
C VAL A 32 50.33 0.37 8.35
N GLY A 33 49.57 -0.60 8.89
CA GLY A 33 48.14 -0.73 8.59
C GLY A 33 47.51 -2.01 9.13
N ILE A 34 46.21 -2.15 8.89
CA ILE A 34 45.45 -3.39 9.12
C ILE A 34 44.77 -3.77 7.81
N ASP A 35 45.26 -4.83 7.18
CA ASP A 35 44.66 -5.40 5.98
C ASP A 35 43.52 -6.34 6.40
N GLN A 36 42.31 -6.17 5.84
CA GLN A 36 41.17 -7.00 6.24
C GLN A 36 41.27 -8.41 5.66
N LEU A 37 41.54 -9.39 6.53
CA LEU A 37 41.59 -10.81 6.19
C LEU A 37 40.34 -11.53 6.73
N LEU A 38 39.15 -11.10 6.29
CA LEU A 38 37.88 -11.70 6.71
C LEU A 38 37.86 -13.21 6.39
N ASN A 39 37.35 -14.01 7.33
CA ASN A 39 37.33 -15.47 7.32
C ASN A 39 38.69 -16.18 7.38
N ASN A 40 39.80 -15.44 7.45
CA ASN A 40 41.13 -16.04 7.58
C ASN A 40 41.28 -16.73 8.95
N GLN A 41 41.99 -17.84 8.98
CA GLN A 41 42.18 -18.64 10.18
C GLN A 41 43.38 -18.10 10.98
N VAL A 42 43.15 -17.76 12.25
CA VAL A 42 44.26 -17.54 13.20
C VAL A 42 44.84 -18.90 13.57
N PRO A 43 46.17 -19.11 13.49
CA PRO A 43 46.78 -20.38 13.83
C PRO A 43 46.67 -20.64 15.33
N GLY A 44 45.99 -21.73 15.70
CA GLY A 44 45.67 -22.06 17.09
C GLY A 44 46.86 -22.64 17.87
N GLU A 45 47.89 -23.10 17.16
CA GLU A 45 49.10 -23.71 17.70
C GLU A 45 50.14 -22.69 18.21
N LEU A 46 49.93 -21.40 17.96
CA LEU A 46 50.84 -20.35 18.41
C LEU A 46 50.91 -20.32 19.94
N GLN A 47 52.14 -20.26 20.46
CA GLN A 47 52.44 -20.31 21.88
C GLN A 47 52.73 -18.92 22.42
N PHE A 48 52.06 -18.58 23.52
CA PHE A 48 52.22 -17.34 24.26
C PHE A 48 52.36 -17.63 25.75
N THR A 49 52.72 -16.61 26.52
CA THR A 49 52.77 -16.64 27.99
C THR A 49 51.62 -15.79 28.52
N ASP A 50 50.79 -16.36 29.39
CA ASP A 50 49.69 -15.64 30.02
C ASP A 50 50.15 -14.69 31.15
N GLU A 51 49.21 -13.92 31.70
CA GLU A 51 49.44 -13.04 32.84
C GLU A 51 49.95 -13.75 34.10
N ASN A 52 49.84 -15.08 34.19
CA ASN A 52 50.30 -15.88 35.33
C ASN A 52 51.67 -16.52 35.08
N GLY A 53 52.30 -16.25 33.93
CA GLY A 53 53.58 -16.86 33.54
C GLY A 53 53.45 -18.28 32.99
N ARG A 54 52.25 -18.74 32.65
CA ARG A 54 52.00 -20.07 32.07
C ARG A 54 52.10 -20.02 30.55
N SER A 55 52.72 -21.03 29.96
CA SER A 55 52.70 -21.21 28.51
C SER A 55 51.31 -21.72 28.07
N VAL A 56 50.69 -21.00 27.14
CA VAL A 56 49.35 -21.26 26.60
C VAL A 56 49.37 -21.25 25.08
N ARG A 57 48.45 -21.98 24.45
CA ARG A 57 48.21 -21.92 23.00
C ARG A 57 46.98 -21.06 22.72
N LEU A 58 46.95 -20.39 21.56
CA LEU A 58 45.77 -19.62 21.17
C LEU A 58 44.50 -20.48 21.07
N SER A 59 44.65 -21.75 20.67
CA SER A 59 43.57 -22.73 20.63
C SER A 59 42.97 -23.07 21.99
N ASP A 60 43.67 -22.81 23.10
CA ASP A 60 43.13 -23.03 24.44
C ASP A 60 42.01 -22.01 24.78
N TYR A 61 41.92 -20.91 24.03
CA TYR A 61 40.83 -19.91 24.11
C TYR A 61 39.71 -20.15 23.07
N TYR A 62 39.85 -21.13 22.19
CA TYR A 62 38.80 -21.51 21.25
C TYR A 62 37.73 -22.35 21.94
N GLY A 63 36.51 -22.31 21.44
CA GLY A 63 35.40 -23.02 22.07
C GLY A 63 34.05 -22.68 21.46
N ASP A 64 33.12 -22.27 22.31
CA ASP A 64 31.76 -21.85 21.97
C ASP A 64 31.58 -20.33 21.92
N LYS A 65 32.55 -19.57 22.45
CA LYS A 65 32.50 -18.12 22.60
C LYS A 65 33.33 -17.39 21.54
N PRO A 66 32.80 -16.30 20.93
CA PRO A 66 33.60 -15.45 20.05
C PRO A 66 34.70 -14.74 20.83
N ILE A 67 35.73 -14.25 20.13
CA ILE A 67 36.93 -13.67 20.75
C ILE A 67 37.12 -12.23 20.26
N VAL A 68 37.30 -11.29 21.17
CA VAL A 68 37.76 -9.93 20.86
C VAL A 68 39.28 -9.90 21.01
N LEU A 69 39.99 -9.81 19.88
CA LEU A 69 41.44 -9.72 19.83
C LEU A 69 41.88 -8.27 19.75
N SER A 70 42.69 -7.82 20.70
CA SER A 70 43.35 -6.51 20.67
C SER A 70 44.87 -6.69 20.66
N LEU A 71 45.53 -6.12 19.64
CA LEU A 71 46.99 -6.12 19.54
C LEU A 71 47.55 -4.79 20.05
N VAL A 72 48.23 -4.84 21.19
CA VAL A 72 48.75 -3.66 21.92
C VAL A 72 49.99 -4.06 22.69
N TYR A 73 51.00 -3.22 22.81
CA TYR A 73 52.08 -3.45 23.78
C TYR A 73 51.86 -2.57 25.01
N TYR A 74 52.20 -3.12 26.17
CA TYR A 74 51.77 -2.65 27.48
C TYR A 74 52.48 -1.39 27.98
N ASP A 75 53.74 -1.17 27.61
CA ASP A 75 54.53 0.00 27.99
C ASP A 75 54.38 1.19 27.02
N CYS A 76 53.41 1.11 26.10
CA CYS A 76 53.14 2.18 25.14
C CYS A 76 52.56 3.43 25.85
N PRO A 77 53.21 4.59 25.75
CA PRO A 77 52.80 5.79 26.49
C PRO A 77 51.61 6.53 25.85
N GLN A 78 51.12 6.09 24.68
CA GLN A 78 50.19 6.86 23.85
C GLN A 78 49.03 5.97 23.35
N LEU A 79 49.18 5.36 22.17
CA LEU A 79 48.05 4.86 21.38
C LEU A 79 47.44 3.55 21.93
N CYS A 80 48.26 2.62 22.41
CA CYS A 80 47.77 1.34 22.93
C CYS A 80 46.88 1.51 24.18
N THR A 81 47.22 2.47 25.05
CA THR A 81 46.40 2.82 26.23
C THR A 81 45.02 3.34 25.80
N GLN A 82 44.96 4.09 24.69
CA GLN A 82 43.68 4.56 24.14
C GLN A 82 42.85 3.42 23.56
N VAL A 83 43.46 2.49 22.82
CA VAL A 83 42.78 1.29 22.29
C VAL A 83 42.14 0.47 23.43
N LEU A 84 42.89 0.20 24.50
CA LEU A 84 42.38 -0.54 25.65
C LEU A 84 41.32 0.24 26.45
N THR A 85 41.49 1.56 26.58
CA THR A 85 40.49 2.41 27.24
C THR A 85 39.20 2.50 26.43
N GLY A 86 39.28 2.54 25.11
CA GLY A 86 38.13 2.47 24.20
C GLY A 86 37.40 1.15 24.28
N LEU A 87 38.14 0.04 24.27
CA LEU A 87 37.56 -1.29 24.48
C LEU A 87 36.87 -1.37 25.86
N LEU A 88 37.54 -0.91 26.92
CA LEU A 88 36.95 -0.82 28.26
C LEU A 88 35.64 -0.01 28.26
N GLY A 89 35.60 1.13 27.57
CA GLY A 89 34.40 1.96 27.44
C GLY A 89 33.24 1.23 26.76
N ALA A 90 33.53 0.49 25.69
CA ALA A 90 32.55 -0.35 25.02
C ALA A 90 32.06 -1.48 25.93
N LEU A 91 32.95 -2.16 26.64
CA LEU A 91 32.62 -3.26 27.54
C LEU A 91 31.77 -2.84 28.75
N LYS A 92 31.95 -1.62 29.27
CA LYS A 92 31.13 -1.09 30.37
C LYS A 92 29.66 -0.91 30.02
N THR A 93 29.37 -0.63 28.75
CA THR A 93 28.02 -0.32 28.27
C THR A 93 27.37 -1.50 27.55
N LEU A 94 28.16 -2.52 27.21
CA LEU A 94 27.71 -3.74 26.56
C LEU A 94 26.88 -4.60 27.54
N PRO A 95 25.72 -5.14 27.11
CA PRO A 95 24.93 -6.06 27.92
C PRO A 95 25.52 -7.49 27.98
N MET A 96 26.74 -7.67 27.47
CA MET A 96 27.46 -8.95 27.40
C MET A 96 28.75 -8.87 28.23
N GLU A 97 29.18 -10.00 28.77
CA GLU A 97 30.30 -10.07 29.71
C GLU A 97 31.44 -10.95 29.19
N PRO A 98 32.70 -10.47 29.28
CA PRO A 98 33.87 -11.32 29.05
C PRO A 98 33.80 -12.56 29.96
N GLY A 99 34.12 -13.72 29.42
CA GLY A 99 34.11 -15.00 30.14
C GLY A 99 32.76 -15.71 30.06
N ARG A 100 31.64 -14.98 30.12
CA ARG A 100 30.30 -15.57 29.94
C ARG A 100 29.89 -15.64 28.47
N ASP A 101 29.96 -14.51 27.77
CA ASP A 101 29.37 -14.34 26.44
C ASP A 101 30.42 -14.33 25.32
N PHE A 102 31.65 -13.87 25.62
CA PHE A 102 32.79 -13.82 24.69
C PHE A 102 34.11 -13.84 25.46
N ILE A 103 35.24 -14.06 24.80
CA ILE A 103 36.59 -13.96 25.39
C ILE A 103 37.26 -12.68 24.91
N ALA A 104 37.89 -11.91 25.79
CA ALA A 104 38.73 -10.78 25.42
C ALA A 104 40.20 -11.20 25.50
N LEU A 105 40.91 -11.13 24.38
CA LEU A 105 42.30 -11.55 24.26
C LEU A 105 43.17 -10.35 23.88
N THR A 106 43.99 -9.89 24.81
CA THR A 106 44.89 -8.77 24.62
C THR A 106 46.33 -9.26 24.49
N VAL A 107 46.91 -9.19 23.30
CA VAL A 107 48.25 -9.75 23.02
C VAL A 107 49.26 -8.64 22.75
N SER A 108 50.38 -8.68 23.46
CA SER A 108 51.54 -7.84 23.19
C SER A 108 52.30 -8.25 21.95
N PHE A 109 52.57 -7.25 21.11
CA PHE A 109 53.42 -7.40 19.93
C PHE A 109 54.85 -6.88 20.16
N ASP A 110 55.21 -6.53 21.39
CA ASP A 110 56.60 -6.25 21.78
C ASP A 110 57.23 -7.50 22.45
N PRO A 111 58.20 -8.17 21.81
CA PRO A 111 58.82 -9.38 22.36
C PRO A 111 59.65 -9.13 23.64
N ARG A 112 59.92 -7.87 23.99
CA ARG A 112 60.66 -7.49 25.20
C ARG A 112 59.79 -7.53 26.45
N GLU A 113 58.47 -7.47 26.29
CA GLU A 113 57.53 -7.48 27.40
C GLU A 113 57.33 -8.90 27.95
N LYS A 114 57.18 -9.01 29.27
CA LYS A 114 57.04 -10.28 29.99
C LYS A 114 55.74 -10.30 30.81
N SER A 115 55.43 -11.46 31.38
CA SER A 115 54.12 -11.75 32.00
C SER A 115 53.80 -10.89 33.22
N ASP A 116 54.82 -10.39 33.92
CA ASP A 116 54.70 -9.43 35.02
C ASP A 116 54.01 -8.14 34.59
N LEU A 117 54.40 -7.58 33.44
CA LEU A 117 53.79 -6.38 32.88
C LEU A 117 52.36 -6.66 32.38
N ALA A 118 52.13 -7.84 31.80
CA ALA A 118 50.80 -8.31 31.39
C ALA A 118 49.84 -8.39 32.58
N ALA A 119 50.30 -8.95 33.70
CA ALA A 119 49.54 -9.05 34.95
C ALA A 119 49.21 -7.68 35.53
N ALA A 120 50.19 -6.78 35.57
CA ALA A 120 49.99 -5.41 36.04
C ALA A 120 48.93 -4.68 35.21
N LYS A 121 48.98 -4.81 33.87
CA LYS A 121 47.97 -4.21 32.99
C LYS A 121 46.60 -4.84 33.14
N LYS A 122 46.51 -6.17 33.21
CA LYS A 122 45.22 -6.86 33.44
C LYS A 122 44.54 -6.33 34.71
N ASN A 123 45.27 -6.26 35.82
CA ASN A 123 44.73 -5.80 37.10
C ASN A 123 44.17 -4.37 37.01
N GLU A 124 44.90 -3.46 36.33
CA GLU A 124 44.45 -2.08 36.10
C GLU A 124 43.10 -2.02 35.36
N TYR A 125 42.95 -2.78 34.27
CA TYR A 125 41.73 -2.73 33.44
C TYR A 125 40.55 -3.47 34.06
N ILE A 126 40.78 -4.59 34.77
CA ILE A 126 39.73 -5.30 35.51
C ILE A 126 39.18 -4.44 36.64
N GLU A 127 40.05 -3.77 37.41
CA GLU A 127 39.62 -2.85 38.47
C GLU A 127 38.78 -1.69 37.88
N ARG A 128 39.24 -1.11 36.77
CA ARG A 128 38.52 -0.03 36.08
C ARG A 128 37.20 -0.50 35.46
N LEU A 129 37.05 -1.77 35.08
CA LEU A 129 35.82 -2.36 34.55
C LEU A 129 34.75 -2.53 35.64
N ARG A 130 35.15 -2.70 36.91
CA ARG A 130 34.24 -2.92 38.06
C ARG A 130 33.33 -4.14 37.90
N LYS A 131 33.83 -5.18 37.21
CA LYS A 131 33.18 -6.48 37.02
C LYS A 131 34.18 -7.60 37.33
N PRO A 132 34.25 -8.09 38.58
CA PRO A 132 35.25 -9.09 38.98
C PRO A 132 35.12 -10.40 38.19
N GLU A 133 33.90 -10.80 37.81
CA GLU A 133 33.62 -11.96 36.96
C GLU A 133 34.26 -11.89 35.56
N ALA A 134 34.55 -10.68 35.05
CA ALA A 134 35.20 -10.52 33.75
C ALA A 134 36.70 -10.87 33.79
N ALA A 135 37.30 -11.02 34.98
CA ALA A 135 38.72 -11.36 35.13
C ALA A 135 39.07 -12.74 34.57
N GLU A 136 38.13 -13.68 34.59
CA GLU A 136 38.30 -15.02 34.02
C GLU A 136 38.18 -15.02 32.49
N GLY A 137 37.61 -13.96 31.91
CA GLY A 137 37.32 -13.87 30.48
C GLY A 137 38.17 -12.87 29.70
N TRP A 138 39.03 -12.11 30.37
CA TRP A 138 39.93 -11.14 29.74
C TRP A 138 41.38 -11.50 30.04
N HIS A 139 42.09 -11.97 29.03
CA HIS A 139 43.45 -12.50 29.13
C HIS A 139 44.47 -11.57 28.49
N PHE A 140 45.66 -11.51 29.08
CA PHE A 140 46.75 -10.65 28.65
C PHE A 140 47.98 -11.51 28.35
N LEU A 141 48.40 -11.54 27.09
CA LEU A 141 49.44 -12.45 26.60
C LEU A 141 50.70 -11.71 26.15
N THR A 142 51.87 -12.27 26.45
CA THR A 142 53.16 -11.91 25.85
C THR A 142 53.74 -13.07 25.05
N GLY A 143 54.61 -12.80 24.09
CA GLY A 143 55.13 -13.84 23.21
C GLY A 143 56.53 -13.54 22.67
N GLU A 144 57.16 -14.57 22.13
CA GLU A 144 58.41 -14.43 21.40
C GLU A 144 58.14 -13.94 19.97
N GLU A 145 59.13 -13.26 19.38
CA GLU A 145 58.96 -12.56 18.09
C GLU A 145 58.39 -13.42 16.95
N PRO A 146 58.80 -14.70 16.74
CA PRO A 146 58.21 -15.54 15.70
C PRO A 146 56.71 -15.79 15.89
N GLN A 147 56.25 -15.92 17.14
CA GLN A 147 54.85 -16.17 17.49
C GLN A 147 54.01 -14.91 17.27
N ILE A 148 54.55 -13.75 17.69
CA ILE A 148 53.94 -12.44 17.46
C ILE A 148 53.77 -12.18 15.97
N GLN A 149 54.82 -12.38 15.16
CA GLN A 149 54.77 -12.14 13.72
C GLN A 149 53.77 -13.07 13.02
N ALA A 150 53.64 -14.33 13.45
CA ALA A 150 52.65 -15.25 12.90
C ALA A 150 51.21 -14.79 13.20
N LEU A 151 50.95 -14.39 14.45
CA LEU A 151 49.64 -13.86 14.85
C LEU A 151 49.29 -12.58 14.07
N THR A 152 50.18 -11.59 14.07
CA THR A 152 49.93 -10.29 13.44
C THR A 152 49.71 -10.42 11.94
N ARG A 153 50.47 -11.29 11.24
CA ARG A 153 50.25 -11.61 9.82
C ARG A 153 48.90 -12.30 9.58
N SER A 154 48.48 -13.22 10.44
CA SER A 154 47.21 -13.94 10.27
C SER A 154 45.97 -13.04 10.36
N VAL A 155 46.09 -11.89 11.05
CA VAL A 155 45.02 -10.90 11.19
C VAL A 155 45.27 -9.63 10.37
N GLY A 156 46.32 -9.60 9.54
CA GLY A 156 46.66 -8.49 8.66
C GLY A 156 47.19 -7.25 9.37
N PHE A 157 47.63 -7.37 10.63
CA PHE A 157 48.18 -6.27 11.43
C PHE A 157 49.65 -6.04 11.09
N ARG A 158 49.97 -4.88 10.50
CA ARG A 158 51.33 -4.48 10.13
C ARG A 158 51.83 -3.35 11.02
N TYR A 159 53.01 -3.54 11.58
CA TYR A 159 53.68 -2.61 12.49
C TYR A 159 55.16 -2.52 12.15
N VAL A 160 55.78 -1.38 12.46
CA VAL A 160 57.20 -1.10 12.17
C VAL A 160 57.83 -0.42 13.38
N TRP A 161 59.06 -0.81 13.73
CA TRP A 161 59.83 -0.11 14.76
C TRP A 161 60.39 1.21 14.22
N ASP A 162 60.03 2.32 14.84
CA ASP A 162 60.59 3.64 14.53
C ASP A 162 61.79 3.94 15.44
N GLN A 163 62.97 4.04 14.83
CA GLN A 163 64.22 4.34 15.52
C GLN A 163 64.26 5.74 16.12
N VAL A 164 63.45 6.69 15.62
CA VAL A 164 63.42 8.07 16.10
C VAL A 164 62.59 8.18 17.38
N SER A 165 61.34 7.73 17.34
CA SER A 165 60.46 7.75 18.53
C SER A 165 60.76 6.64 19.54
N LYS A 166 61.59 5.64 19.16
CA LYS A 166 61.81 4.40 19.93
C LYS A 166 60.49 3.71 20.30
N GLN A 167 59.55 3.72 19.36
CA GLN A 167 58.21 3.16 19.50
C GLN A 167 57.84 2.38 18.24
N PHE A 168 56.84 1.51 18.36
CA PHE A 168 56.27 0.86 17.19
C PHE A 168 55.20 1.76 16.55
N ALA A 169 55.35 2.04 15.26
CA ALA A 169 54.29 2.62 14.46
C ALA A 169 53.31 1.50 14.05
N HIS A 170 52.04 1.65 14.41
CA HIS A 170 50.98 0.69 14.10
C HIS A 170 49.63 1.40 13.88
N ALA A 171 48.70 0.72 13.23
CA ALA A 171 47.30 1.17 13.13
C ALA A 171 46.52 0.81 14.41
N SER A 172 45.40 1.48 14.65
CA SER A 172 44.52 1.22 15.81
C SER A 172 43.24 0.50 15.38
N GLY A 173 42.88 -0.51 16.17
CA GLY A 173 41.65 -1.27 15.98
C GLY A 173 41.67 -2.57 16.78
N ILE A 174 40.50 -3.21 16.84
CA ILE A 174 40.30 -4.53 17.41
C ILE A 174 39.72 -5.47 16.35
N MET A 175 39.99 -6.76 16.52
CA MET A 175 39.49 -7.82 15.66
C MET A 175 38.50 -8.66 16.44
N ILE A 176 37.43 -9.10 15.77
CA ILE A 176 36.48 -10.05 16.33
C ILE A 176 36.68 -11.36 15.61
N LEU A 177 36.93 -12.43 16.36
CA LEU A 177 37.10 -13.78 15.85
C LEU A 177 35.87 -14.63 16.21
N THR A 178 35.56 -15.58 15.34
CA THR A 178 34.64 -16.69 15.64
C THR A 178 35.20 -17.56 16.76
N PRO A 179 34.37 -18.39 17.41
CA PRO A 179 34.83 -19.32 18.44
C PRO A 179 35.89 -20.33 17.96
N GLN A 180 36.03 -20.51 16.66
CA GLN A 180 37.02 -21.38 16.02
C GLN A 180 38.29 -20.62 15.58
N GLY A 181 38.41 -19.34 15.90
CA GLY A 181 39.59 -18.53 15.59
C GLY A 181 39.63 -17.95 14.17
N LYS A 182 38.52 -17.98 13.40
CA LYS A 182 38.44 -17.25 12.12
C LYS A 182 38.15 -15.78 12.35
N VAL A 183 38.81 -14.90 11.61
CA VAL A 183 38.56 -13.44 11.65
C VAL A 183 37.15 -13.14 11.13
N SER A 184 36.28 -12.65 12.00
CA SER A 184 34.92 -12.23 11.65
C SER A 184 34.91 -10.76 11.24
N ARG A 185 35.34 -9.81 12.09
CA ARG A 185 35.19 -8.37 11.82
C ARG A 185 36.37 -7.54 12.32
N TYR A 186 36.49 -6.31 11.83
CA TYR A 186 37.47 -5.32 12.26
C TYR A 186 36.75 -4.06 12.72
N LEU A 187 37.07 -3.57 13.92
CA LEU A 187 36.60 -2.26 14.39
C LEU A 187 37.80 -1.35 14.49
N TYR A 188 37.83 -0.29 13.68
CA TYR A 188 38.98 0.61 13.56
C TYR A 188 38.94 1.75 14.58
N GLY A 189 40.11 2.35 14.82
CA GLY A 189 40.26 3.50 15.69
C GLY A 189 40.50 3.10 17.15
N ILE A 190 40.24 4.06 18.04
CA ILE A 190 40.47 3.95 19.49
C ILE A 190 39.17 4.02 20.30
N GLU A 191 38.03 4.28 19.66
CA GLU A 191 36.71 4.31 20.29
C GLU A 191 35.79 3.37 19.53
N TYR A 192 35.15 2.45 20.25
CA TYR A 192 34.31 1.42 19.64
C TYR A 192 32.87 1.61 20.09
N ALA A 193 31.96 1.82 19.13
CA ALA A 193 30.55 1.92 19.44
C ALA A 193 30.06 0.60 20.07
N PRO A 194 29.42 0.62 21.25
CA PRO A 194 28.97 -0.60 21.94
C PRO A 194 28.05 -1.46 21.07
N ARG A 195 27.26 -0.81 20.21
CA ARG A 195 26.40 -1.46 19.23
C ARG A 195 27.19 -2.26 18.19
N ASP A 196 28.27 -1.70 17.65
CA ASP A 196 29.04 -2.33 16.58
C ASP A 196 29.85 -3.51 17.14
N LEU A 197 30.37 -3.38 18.37
CA LEU A 197 30.96 -4.49 19.11
C LEU A 197 29.92 -5.60 19.39
N ARG A 198 28.70 -5.22 19.81
CA ARG A 198 27.59 -6.18 20.02
C ARG A 198 27.26 -6.96 18.75
N PHE A 199 27.06 -6.27 17.63
CA PHE A 199 26.71 -6.92 16.36
C PHE A 199 27.84 -7.78 15.82
N GLY A 200 29.10 -7.34 15.97
CA GLY A 200 30.26 -8.14 15.59
C GLY A 200 30.36 -9.45 16.38
N LEU A 201 30.10 -9.41 17.69
CA LEU A 201 30.09 -10.61 18.54
C LEU A 201 28.93 -11.56 18.20
N LEU A 202 27.71 -11.02 17.99
CA LEU A 202 26.55 -11.80 17.58
C LEU A 202 26.80 -12.55 16.27
N GLU A 203 27.34 -11.86 15.28
CA GLU A 203 27.64 -12.43 13.97
C GLU A 203 28.80 -13.44 14.04
N ALA A 204 29.84 -13.17 14.82
CA ALA A 204 30.94 -14.11 15.06
C ALA A 204 30.50 -15.39 15.78
N SER A 205 29.45 -15.32 16.60
CA SER A 205 28.86 -16.48 17.28
C SER A 205 27.94 -17.32 16.39
N ASP A 206 27.68 -16.90 15.15
CA ASP A 206 26.66 -17.47 14.27
C ASP A 206 25.24 -17.44 14.90
N GLY A 207 24.94 -16.34 15.61
CA GLY A 207 23.67 -16.13 16.29
C GLY A 207 23.42 -16.98 17.54
N LYS A 208 24.45 -17.69 18.05
CA LYS A 208 24.37 -18.50 19.28
C LYS A 208 24.26 -17.66 20.55
N ILE A 209 24.74 -16.42 20.52
CA ILE A 209 24.54 -15.44 21.60
C ILE A 209 23.49 -14.41 21.15
N GLY A 210 22.73 -13.83 22.09
CA GLY A 210 21.73 -12.79 21.81
C GLY A 210 20.26 -13.22 21.78
N SER A 211 19.35 -12.24 21.69
CA SER A 211 17.90 -12.44 21.67
C SER A 211 17.31 -12.51 20.24
N LEU A 212 16.07 -12.98 20.08
CA LEU A 212 15.36 -12.96 18.79
C LEU A 212 15.24 -11.52 18.22
N ALA A 213 15.07 -10.53 19.11
CA ALA A 213 15.04 -9.13 18.72
C ALA A 213 16.39 -8.68 18.13
N ASP A 214 17.50 -9.16 18.68
CA ASP A 214 18.84 -8.84 18.18
C ASP A 214 19.09 -9.42 16.79
N GLN A 215 18.56 -10.61 16.50
CA GLN A 215 18.65 -11.22 15.17
C GLN A 215 17.87 -10.43 14.11
N ILE A 216 16.69 -9.91 14.46
CA ILE A 216 15.89 -9.05 13.57
C ILE A 216 16.60 -7.71 13.34
N ILE A 217 17.16 -7.11 14.38
CA ILE A 217 17.93 -5.87 14.26
C ILE A 217 19.17 -6.11 13.39
N LEU A 218 19.91 -7.19 13.61
CA LEU A 218 21.06 -7.55 12.79
C LEU A 218 20.67 -7.79 11.32
N TYR A 219 19.49 -8.32 11.02
CA TYR A 219 18.98 -8.40 9.64
C TYR A 219 18.83 -7.01 9.00
N CYS A 220 18.45 -6.00 9.77
CA CYS A 220 18.28 -4.62 9.31
C CYS A 220 19.60 -3.84 9.18
N TYR A 221 20.69 -4.31 9.77
CA TYR A 221 22.00 -3.66 9.74
C TYR A 221 23.02 -4.49 8.95
N GLN A 222 23.94 -3.85 8.24
CA GLN A 222 25.01 -4.53 7.51
C GLN A 222 26.35 -3.92 7.86
N TYR A 223 27.36 -4.78 8.05
CA TYR A 223 28.73 -4.37 8.28
C TYR A 223 29.32 -3.70 7.03
N ASP A 224 29.85 -2.49 7.21
CA ASP A 224 30.60 -1.76 6.20
C ASP A 224 32.11 -2.00 6.42
N PRO A 225 32.77 -2.79 5.56
CA PRO A 225 34.20 -3.08 5.70
C PRO A 225 35.09 -1.84 5.51
N THR A 226 34.63 -0.79 4.82
CA THR A 226 35.45 0.41 4.61
C THR A 226 35.57 1.27 5.87
N ARG A 227 34.52 1.27 6.70
CA ARG A 227 34.43 2.07 7.94
C ARG A 227 34.62 1.25 9.20
N GLY A 228 34.48 -0.08 9.14
CA GLY A 228 34.50 -0.96 10.31
C GLY A 228 33.32 -0.74 11.25
N THR A 229 32.14 -0.42 10.71
CA THR A 229 30.91 -0.08 11.48
C THR A 229 29.68 -0.75 10.88
N TYR A 230 28.57 -0.82 11.61
CA TYR A 230 27.29 -1.33 11.11
C TYR A 230 26.34 -0.20 10.69
N GLY A 231 25.86 -0.23 9.44
CA GLY A 231 24.92 0.73 8.86
C GLY A 231 23.53 0.14 8.62
N LEU A 232 22.48 0.96 8.70
CA LEU A 232 21.09 0.53 8.48
C LEU A 232 20.80 0.36 6.99
N VAL A 233 20.32 -0.83 6.59
CA VAL A 233 19.93 -1.14 5.21
C VAL A 233 18.46 -0.76 5.01
N LEU A 234 18.23 0.49 4.61
CA LEU A 234 16.89 1.09 4.47
C LEU A 234 15.92 0.22 3.63
N MET A 235 16.45 -0.46 2.61
CA MET A 235 15.66 -1.35 1.74
C MET A 235 15.07 -2.58 2.46
N ARG A 236 15.73 -3.11 3.50
CA ARG A 236 15.21 -4.24 4.27
C ARG A 236 14.09 -3.80 5.19
N VAL A 237 14.24 -2.63 5.81
CA VAL A 237 13.19 -1.99 6.61
C VAL A 237 11.97 -1.68 5.76
N LEU A 238 12.16 -1.07 4.59
CA LEU A 238 11.07 -0.77 3.65
C LEU A 238 10.32 -2.04 3.20
N ARG A 239 11.01 -3.16 2.94
CA ARG A 239 10.38 -4.43 2.56
C ARG A 239 9.49 -5.00 3.66
N ILE A 240 9.90 -4.90 4.93
CA ILE A 240 9.10 -5.35 6.08
C ILE A 240 7.81 -4.52 6.18
N PHE A 241 7.92 -3.19 6.14
CA PHE A 241 6.75 -2.31 6.19
C PHE A 241 5.83 -2.46 4.98
N ALA A 242 6.38 -2.65 3.78
CA ALA A 242 5.60 -2.94 2.58
C ALA A 242 4.84 -4.26 2.70
N GLY A 243 5.46 -5.32 3.24
CA GLY A 243 4.81 -6.60 3.50
C GLY A 243 3.67 -6.48 4.51
N LEU A 244 3.91 -5.80 5.64
CA LEU A 244 2.88 -5.53 6.65
C LEU A 244 1.69 -4.73 6.08
N THR A 245 1.98 -3.74 5.24
CA THR A 245 0.95 -2.94 4.57
C THR A 245 0.11 -3.80 3.63
N LEU A 246 0.74 -4.67 2.83
CA LEU A 246 0.04 -5.56 1.91
C LEU A 246 -0.88 -6.55 2.66
N VAL A 247 -0.39 -7.17 3.73
CA VAL A 247 -1.18 -8.07 4.58
C VAL A 247 -2.37 -7.33 5.20
N SER A 248 -2.15 -6.11 5.68
CA SER A 248 -3.20 -5.28 6.29
C SER A 248 -4.28 -4.90 5.27
N ILE A 249 -3.89 -4.53 4.05
CA ILE A 249 -4.82 -4.22 2.95
C ILE A 249 -5.62 -5.46 2.57
N ILE A 250 -4.99 -6.63 2.42
CA ILE A 250 -5.68 -7.88 2.09
C ILE A 250 -6.67 -8.25 3.20
N ALA A 251 -6.25 -8.21 4.46
CA ALA A 251 -7.12 -8.49 5.60
C ALA A 251 -8.32 -7.54 5.66
N LEU A 252 -8.09 -6.25 5.41
CA LEU A 252 -9.15 -5.24 5.35
C LEU A 252 -10.12 -5.50 4.19
N ILE A 253 -9.64 -5.83 2.99
CA ILE A 253 -10.48 -6.18 1.85
C ILE A 253 -11.34 -7.40 2.17
N LEU A 254 -10.76 -8.45 2.74
CA LEU A 254 -11.49 -9.66 3.13
C LEU A 254 -12.54 -9.35 4.20
N PHE A 255 -12.20 -8.54 5.20
CA PHE A 255 -13.11 -8.10 6.25
C PHE A 255 -14.27 -7.26 5.70
N LEU A 256 -13.99 -6.29 4.82
CA LEU A 256 -15.02 -5.47 4.17
C LEU A 256 -15.94 -6.33 3.30
N ARG A 257 -15.40 -7.27 2.51
CA ARG A 257 -16.21 -8.23 1.73
C ARG A 257 -17.09 -9.09 2.63
N TYR A 258 -16.57 -9.55 3.76
CA TYR A 258 -17.34 -10.30 4.75
C TYR A 258 -18.49 -9.48 5.35
N LYS A 259 -18.22 -8.23 5.75
CA LYS A 259 -19.24 -7.30 6.29
C LYS A 259 -20.32 -6.94 5.26
N VAL A 260 -19.95 -6.74 4.00
CA VAL A 260 -20.92 -6.47 2.92
C VAL A 260 -21.84 -7.66 2.73
N ARG A 261 -21.30 -8.89 2.62
CA ARG A 261 -22.10 -10.11 2.53
C ARG A 261 -23.05 -10.30 3.71
N GLN A 262 -22.62 -9.96 4.93
CA GLN A 262 -23.50 -10.00 6.09
C GLN A 262 -24.64 -8.96 6.01
N LYS A 263 -24.35 -7.74 5.55
CA LYS A 263 -25.37 -6.70 5.37
C LYS A 263 -26.36 -7.06 4.26
N GLU A 264 -25.88 -7.64 3.16
CA GLU A 264 -26.74 -8.15 2.08
C GLU A 264 -27.64 -9.28 2.60
N ALA A 265 -27.10 -10.23 3.37
CA ALA A 265 -27.88 -11.28 4.00
C ALA A 265 -28.88 -10.75 5.04
N ALA A 266 -28.53 -9.70 5.78
CA ALA A 266 -29.42 -9.07 6.76
C ALA A 266 -30.52 -8.24 6.08
N GLN A 267 -30.20 -7.47 5.03
CA GLN A 267 -31.20 -6.74 4.25
C GLN A 267 -32.12 -7.69 3.49
N ALA A 268 -31.60 -8.78 2.91
CA ALA A 268 -32.42 -9.80 2.27
C ALA A 268 -33.42 -10.45 3.25
N ARG A 269 -33.01 -10.69 4.51
CA ARG A 269 -33.90 -11.16 5.57
C ARG A 269 -34.91 -10.09 6.00
N GLN A 270 -34.48 -8.84 6.11
CA GLN A 270 -35.35 -7.73 6.53
C GLN A 270 -36.40 -7.35 5.47
N LEU A 271 -36.08 -7.50 4.18
CA LEU A 271 -37.04 -7.36 3.06
C LEU A 271 -38.04 -8.53 3.00
N GLN A 272 -37.67 -9.72 3.46
CA GLN A 272 -38.62 -10.83 3.64
C GLN A 272 -39.58 -10.59 4.82
N ASP A 273 -39.10 -9.97 5.90
CA ASP A 273 -39.91 -9.69 7.10
C ASP A 273 -40.77 -8.43 6.99
N SER A 274 -40.43 -7.45 6.14
CA SER A 274 -41.17 -6.19 5.98
C SER A 274 -42.45 -6.27 5.14
N GLY A 275 -42.85 -7.48 4.71
CA GLY A 275 -44.13 -7.75 4.04
C GLY A 275 -45.39 -7.60 4.92
N LYS A 276 -45.30 -7.07 6.14
CA LYS A 276 -46.44 -6.77 7.01
C LYS A 276 -46.37 -5.36 7.63
N THR A 277 -47.36 -4.55 7.22
CA THR A 277 -48.01 -3.41 7.91
C THR A 277 -47.26 -2.08 8.16
N ASP A 278 -47.69 -1.10 7.36
CA ASP A 278 -48.15 0.29 7.61
C ASP A 278 -47.23 1.42 8.16
N PRO A 279 -47.43 2.69 7.68
CA PRO A 279 -46.49 3.79 7.79
C PRO A 279 -46.91 4.84 8.84
N LYS A 280 -46.02 5.29 9.72
CA LYS A 280 -46.05 6.66 10.29
C LYS A 280 -44.68 7.04 10.84
N ILE A 281 -44.00 7.98 10.17
CA ILE A 281 -43.03 8.86 10.85
C ILE A 281 -43.28 10.28 10.36
N GLY A 282 -43.86 11.10 11.26
CA GLY A 282 -44.02 12.53 11.06
C GLY A 282 -42.69 13.25 11.29
N TYR A 283 -42.34 14.15 10.38
CA TYR A 283 -41.24 15.09 10.57
C TYR A 283 -41.75 16.31 11.31
N SER A 284 -41.24 16.51 12.53
CA SER A 284 -41.43 17.77 13.26
C SER A 284 -40.29 18.71 12.90
N HIS A 285 -40.67 19.87 12.37
CA HIS A 285 -39.80 20.99 12.05
C HIS A 285 -39.00 21.46 13.26
N MET A 286 -37.70 21.72 13.08
CA MET A 286 -36.95 22.63 13.94
C MET A 286 -36.35 23.71 13.06
N SER A 287 -37.02 24.85 13.06
CA SER A 287 -36.64 26.09 12.39
C SER A 287 -35.70 26.89 13.28
N LEU A 288 -34.50 27.18 12.78
CA LEU A 288 -33.71 28.33 13.20
C LEU A 288 -33.33 29.16 11.97
N LEU A 289 -33.53 30.45 12.12
CA LEU A 289 -33.48 31.52 11.11
C LEU A 289 -32.07 31.76 10.51
N PRO A 290 -31.99 32.45 9.35
CA PRO A 290 -30.83 32.37 8.46
C PRO A 290 -29.79 33.47 8.72
N LEU A 291 -28.50 33.10 8.64
CA LEU A 291 -27.45 34.04 8.27
C LEU A 291 -27.31 34.04 6.74
N SER A 292 -28.09 34.90 6.09
CA SER A 292 -28.10 35.08 4.64
C SER A 292 -27.03 36.07 4.20
N PHE A 293 -25.84 35.60 3.81
CA PHE A 293 -24.89 36.37 2.96
C PHE A 293 -24.02 35.51 2.01
N LEU A 294 -24.37 34.24 1.73
CA LEU A 294 -23.78 33.46 0.64
C LEU A 294 -24.86 32.59 -0.04
N THR A 295 -25.56 33.13 -1.03
CA THR A 295 -26.43 32.32 -1.91
C THR A 295 -25.65 31.77 -3.11
N ILE A 296 -24.49 31.16 -2.83
CA ILE A 296 -23.92 30.13 -3.70
C ILE A 296 -23.81 28.90 -2.79
N PRO A 297 -24.66 27.87 -2.97
CA PRO A 297 -24.56 26.68 -2.16
C PRO A 297 -23.19 26.05 -2.38
N PHE A 298 -22.37 26.02 -1.32
CA PHE A 298 -20.99 25.51 -1.37
C PHE A 298 -20.94 24.04 -1.81
N MET A 299 -22.03 23.29 -1.58
CA MET A 299 -22.22 21.93 -2.09
C MET A 299 -23.56 21.80 -2.83
N PRO A 300 -23.61 21.06 -3.95
CA PRO A 300 -24.87 20.75 -4.61
C PRO A 300 -25.79 19.95 -3.69
N GLU A 301 -27.09 20.06 -3.93
CA GLU A 301 -28.12 19.32 -3.20
C GLU A 301 -27.82 17.81 -3.13
N GLN A 302 -28.10 17.18 -1.99
CA GLN A 302 -27.94 15.75 -1.79
C GLN A 302 -29.22 15.03 -2.19
N ALA A 303 -29.20 14.34 -3.33
CA ALA A 303 -30.39 13.69 -3.89
C ALA A 303 -30.19 12.21 -4.27
N SER A 304 -29.10 11.60 -3.79
CA SER A 304 -28.86 10.15 -3.89
C SER A 304 -28.44 9.54 -2.57
N THR A 305 -28.51 8.21 -2.48
CA THR A 305 -28.02 7.44 -1.33
C THR A 305 -26.51 7.59 -1.09
N PHE A 306 -25.73 7.98 -2.09
CA PHE A 306 -24.29 8.24 -1.94
C PHE A 306 -23.95 9.64 -1.48
N ALA A 307 -24.81 10.62 -1.80
CA ALA A 307 -24.44 12.03 -1.73
C ALA A 307 -23.98 12.45 -0.32
N MET A 308 -24.69 12.02 0.72
CA MET A 308 -24.33 12.33 2.11
C MET A 308 -23.01 11.67 2.55
N GLU A 309 -22.80 10.39 2.23
CA GLU A 309 -21.57 9.68 2.62
C GLU A 309 -20.33 10.27 1.93
N VAL A 310 -20.45 10.63 0.64
CA VAL A 310 -19.39 11.27 -0.14
C VAL A 310 -19.10 12.68 0.40
N ASP A 311 -20.13 13.47 0.68
CA ASP A 311 -19.99 14.82 1.22
C ASP A 311 -19.31 14.83 2.59
N LEU A 312 -19.68 13.90 3.48
CA LEU A 312 -19.05 13.78 4.79
C LEU A 312 -17.56 13.39 4.68
N PHE A 313 -17.24 12.45 3.78
CA PHE A 313 -15.87 12.06 3.51
C PHE A 313 -15.05 13.23 2.94
N TYR A 314 -15.62 13.98 1.98
CA TYR A 314 -14.99 15.17 1.42
C TYR A 314 -14.74 16.26 2.47
N LEU A 315 -15.74 16.57 3.30
CA LEU A 315 -15.60 17.56 4.38
C LEU A 315 -14.54 17.14 5.41
N PHE A 316 -14.45 15.86 5.74
CA PHE A 316 -13.38 15.33 6.58
C PHE A 316 -11.99 15.57 5.96
N LEU A 317 -11.82 15.28 4.67
CA LEU A 317 -10.56 15.53 3.96
C LEU A 317 -10.19 17.02 3.91
N VAL A 318 -11.17 17.89 3.67
CA VAL A 318 -10.97 19.35 3.70
C VAL A 318 -10.55 19.81 5.10
N ALA A 319 -11.25 19.36 6.15
CA ALA A 319 -10.92 19.71 7.53
C ALA A 319 -9.52 19.23 7.94
N LEU A 320 -9.16 17.99 7.57
CA LEU A 320 -7.85 17.42 7.82
C LEU A 320 -6.74 18.20 7.09
N THR A 321 -6.97 18.52 5.81
CA THR A 321 -6.04 19.31 5.01
C THR A 321 -5.85 20.69 5.62
N ALA A 322 -6.94 21.38 5.95
CA ALA A 322 -6.90 22.68 6.60
C ALA A 322 -6.15 22.63 7.94
N PHE A 323 -6.39 21.62 8.78
CA PHE A 323 -5.67 21.42 10.04
C PHE A 323 -4.15 21.32 9.83
N PHE A 324 -3.69 20.46 8.92
CA PHE A 324 -2.25 20.31 8.65
C PHE A 324 -1.66 21.55 7.97
N SER A 325 -2.34 22.13 6.98
CA SER A 325 -1.86 23.33 6.29
C SER A 325 -1.71 24.51 7.25
N ILE A 326 -2.71 24.75 8.11
CA ILE A 326 -2.64 25.81 9.14
C ILE A 326 -1.55 25.49 10.15
N GLY A 327 -1.47 24.26 10.65
CA GLY A 327 -0.45 23.85 11.62
C GLY A 327 0.98 24.05 11.08
N ILE A 328 1.23 23.62 9.85
CA ILE A 328 2.52 23.80 9.17
C ILE A 328 2.81 25.28 8.95
N ALA A 329 1.83 26.06 8.45
CA ALA A 329 2.02 27.49 8.22
C ALA A 329 2.33 28.25 9.51
N VAL A 330 1.63 27.94 10.61
CA VAL A 330 1.87 28.55 11.93
C VAL A 330 3.24 28.18 12.46
N LEU A 331 3.62 26.89 12.42
CA LEU A 331 4.93 26.43 12.90
C LEU A 331 6.09 27.00 12.06
N ALA A 332 5.96 27.00 10.74
CA ALA A 332 6.94 27.59 9.84
C ALA A 332 7.11 29.09 10.14
N THR A 333 6.00 29.83 10.23
CA THR A 333 6.02 31.25 10.59
C THR A 333 6.66 31.49 11.95
N TYR A 334 6.30 30.67 12.95
CA TYR A 334 6.86 30.73 14.28
C TYR A 334 8.38 30.50 14.26
N PHE A 335 8.86 29.47 13.56
CA PHE A 335 10.29 29.17 13.44
C PHE A 335 11.05 30.27 12.70
N MET A 336 10.47 30.83 11.64
CA MET A 336 11.04 31.98 10.94
C MET A 336 11.22 33.20 11.87
N ILE A 337 10.30 33.43 12.80
CA ILE A 337 10.38 34.55 13.75
C ILE A 337 11.33 34.21 14.92
N LYS A 338 11.22 33.00 15.47
CA LYS A 338 11.92 32.56 16.68
C LYS A 338 13.41 32.30 16.44
N TYR A 339 13.75 31.65 15.32
CA TYR A 339 15.12 31.23 14.99
C TYR A 339 15.79 32.13 13.94
N LYS A 340 15.24 33.34 13.72
CA LYS A 340 15.88 34.37 12.91
C LYS A 340 17.22 34.77 13.54
N ARG A 341 18.32 34.63 12.79
CA ARG A 341 19.65 35.11 13.19
C ARG A 341 19.61 36.60 13.52
N ARG A 342 20.03 36.98 14.73
CA ARG A 342 20.08 38.37 15.20
C ARG A 342 21.48 38.95 15.24
N ARG A 343 22.50 38.10 15.41
CA ARG A 343 23.90 38.51 15.49
C ARG A 343 24.79 37.67 14.59
N ALA A 344 25.93 38.23 14.19
CA ALA A 344 26.88 37.57 13.30
C ALA A 344 27.61 36.39 13.97
N ASP A 345 27.70 36.38 15.30
CA ASP A 345 28.37 35.36 16.12
C ASP A 345 27.41 34.28 16.66
N GLU A 346 26.12 34.33 16.32
CA GLU A 346 25.13 33.38 16.79
C GLU A 346 25.30 32.00 16.12
N ILE A 347 25.71 30.99 16.92
CA ILE A 347 25.90 29.60 16.49
C ILE A 347 24.71 28.77 17.01
N PRO A 348 23.99 28.02 16.15
CA PRO A 348 22.85 27.20 16.58
C PRO A 348 23.32 25.94 17.31
N GLU A 349 22.49 25.48 18.26
CA GLU A 349 22.65 24.17 18.89
C GLU A 349 22.54 23.05 17.84
N GLN A 350 23.52 22.14 17.83
CA GLN A 350 23.61 21.07 16.84
C GLN A 350 22.75 19.88 17.30
N ILE A 351 21.49 19.85 16.86
CA ILE A 351 20.55 18.75 17.13
C ILE A 351 20.35 17.96 15.83
N GLU A 352 20.84 16.72 15.79
CA GLU A 352 20.79 15.89 14.57
C GLU A 352 19.59 14.93 14.50
N GLY A 353 18.83 14.75 15.59
CA GLY A 353 17.63 13.91 15.52
C GLY A 353 16.90 13.72 16.85
N ALA A 354 15.67 13.24 16.72
CA ALA A 354 14.81 12.90 17.85
C ALA A 354 13.96 11.68 17.49
N MET A 355 14.42 10.48 17.83
CA MET A 355 13.75 9.21 17.50
C MET A 355 12.26 9.20 17.89
N LYS A 356 11.91 9.80 19.03
CA LYS A 356 10.51 9.91 19.47
C LYS A 356 9.67 10.75 18.50
N LEU A 357 10.20 11.86 18.01
CA LEU A 357 9.52 12.73 17.05
C LEU A 357 9.41 12.04 15.68
N GLU A 358 10.49 11.38 15.26
CA GLU A 358 10.56 10.61 14.01
C GLU A 358 9.49 9.52 13.95
N ILE A 359 9.35 8.75 15.04
CA ILE A 359 8.31 7.72 15.15
C ILE A 359 6.92 8.38 15.16
N THR A 360 6.74 9.46 15.91
CA THR A 360 5.43 10.11 16.08
C THR A 360 4.88 10.64 14.75
N TRP A 361 5.67 11.39 13.98
CA TRP A 361 5.23 11.93 12.70
C TRP A 361 5.21 10.92 11.55
N THR A 362 5.66 9.69 11.79
CA THR A 362 5.57 8.60 10.81
C THR A 362 4.31 7.78 11.07
N VAL A 363 4.11 7.38 12.33
CA VAL A 363 3.00 6.52 12.74
C VAL A 363 1.66 7.25 12.64
N ILE A 364 1.57 8.52 13.03
CA ILE A 364 0.30 9.27 13.00
C ILE A 364 -0.22 9.42 11.56
N PRO A 365 0.55 9.95 10.58
CA PRO A 365 0.08 10.03 9.19
C PRO A 365 -0.22 8.67 8.58
N PHE A 366 0.51 7.61 8.96
CA PHE A 366 0.21 6.25 8.52
C PHE A 366 -1.19 5.80 8.98
N ILE A 367 -1.52 5.96 10.27
CA ILE A 367 -2.83 5.60 10.81
C ILE A 367 -3.95 6.41 10.14
N ILE A 368 -3.76 7.72 9.99
CA ILE A 368 -4.72 8.61 9.32
C ILE A 368 -4.94 8.17 7.87
N SER A 369 -3.86 7.84 7.14
CA SER A 369 -3.93 7.38 5.75
C SER A 369 -4.66 6.03 5.64
N MET A 370 -4.42 5.10 6.56
CA MET A 370 -5.15 3.82 6.60
C MET A 370 -6.64 4.01 6.88
N PHE A 371 -7.00 4.95 7.75
CA PHE A 371 -8.39 5.31 8.01
C PHE A 371 -9.08 5.91 6.77
N ILE A 372 -8.43 6.88 6.10
CA ILE A 372 -8.92 7.48 4.84
C ILE A 372 -9.10 6.40 3.77
N PHE A 373 -8.11 5.53 3.62
CA PHE A 373 -8.17 4.42 2.67
C PHE A 373 -9.36 3.50 2.94
N ALA A 374 -9.56 3.06 4.19
CA ALA A 374 -10.64 2.15 4.55
C ALA A 374 -12.03 2.77 4.31
N TRP A 375 -12.22 4.04 4.67
CA TRP A 375 -13.47 4.75 4.44
C TRP A 375 -13.71 4.99 2.95
N GLY A 376 -12.71 5.51 2.23
CA GLY A 376 -12.79 5.73 0.78
C GLY A 376 -13.06 4.44 0.00
N ALA A 377 -12.39 3.34 0.37
CA ALA A 377 -12.62 2.02 -0.23
C ALA A 377 -14.05 1.52 -0.01
N LYS A 378 -14.61 1.69 1.19
CA LYS A 378 -16.01 1.34 1.47
C LYS A 378 -16.95 2.07 0.50
N ILE A 379 -16.82 3.39 0.40
CA ILE A 379 -17.65 4.22 -0.49
C ILE A 379 -17.45 3.80 -1.96
N TYR A 380 -16.20 3.62 -2.38
CA TYR A 380 -15.86 3.19 -3.73
C TYR A 380 -16.54 1.86 -4.10
N TYR A 381 -16.43 0.83 -3.25
CA TYR A 381 -17.06 -0.47 -3.50
C TYR A 381 -18.59 -0.37 -3.59
N GLN A 382 -19.21 0.45 -2.75
CA GLN A 382 -20.65 0.70 -2.81
C GLN A 382 -21.04 1.36 -4.15
N MET A 383 -20.31 2.39 -4.59
CA MET A 383 -20.62 3.09 -5.84
C MET A 383 -20.31 2.30 -7.11
N TYR A 384 -19.30 1.43 -7.10
CA TYR A 384 -18.89 0.66 -8.28
C TYR A 384 -19.54 -0.71 -8.43
N THR A 385 -20.27 -1.19 -7.41
CA THR A 385 -20.95 -2.49 -7.45
C THR A 385 -22.45 -2.28 -7.63
N PRO A 386 -22.99 -2.36 -8.86
CA PRO A 386 -24.42 -2.17 -9.09
C PRO A 386 -25.23 -3.31 -8.44
N PRO A 387 -26.36 -3.00 -7.78
CA PRO A 387 -27.25 -4.02 -7.22
C PRO A 387 -27.91 -4.82 -8.34
N ALA A 388 -28.13 -6.12 -8.11
CA ALA A 388 -28.68 -7.04 -9.11
C ALA A 388 -30.11 -6.67 -9.59
N GLU A 389 -30.91 -6.05 -8.72
CA GLU A 389 -32.32 -5.67 -8.97
C GLU A 389 -32.48 -4.19 -9.37
N ALA A 390 -31.56 -3.65 -10.18
CA ALA A 390 -31.63 -2.27 -10.65
C ALA A 390 -32.46 -2.13 -11.94
N LEU A 391 -33.21 -1.03 -12.07
CA LEU A 391 -33.79 -0.61 -13.34
C LEU A 391 -32.67 -0.25 -14.31
N GLU A 392 -32.49 -1.02 -15.37
CA GLU A 392 -31.44 -0.78 -16.35
C GLU A 392 -31.91 0.18 -17.45
N ILE A 393 -31.13 1.23 -17.69
CA ILE A 393 -31.40 2.22 -18.73
C ILE A 393 -30.15 2.33 -19.59
N PHE A 394 -30.34 2.27 -20.90
CA PHE A 394 -29.23 2.42 -21.84
C PHE A 394 -29.01 3.90 -22.16
N VAL A 395 -27.76 4.36 -22.10
CA VAL A 395 -27.42 5.74 -22.42
C VAL A 395 -26.34 5.78 -23.49
N THR A 396 -26.59 6.55 -24.55
CA THR A 396 -25.62 6.77 -25.61
C THR A 396 -25.19 8.23 -25.65
N GLY A 397 -23.88 8.48 -25.56
CA GLY A 397 -23.28 9.79 -25.79
C GLY A 397 -23.01 10.02 -27.28
N LYS A 398 -23.32 11.22 -27.76
CA LYS A 398 -22.99 11.70 -29.11
C LYS A 398 -22.78 13.21 -29.07
N GLN A 399 -21.95 13.78 -29.93
CA GLN A 399 -21.78 15.21 -30.10
C GLN A 399 -23.10 15.85 -30.58
N TRP A 400 -23.79 16.71 -29.83
CA TRP A 400 -23.63 17.01 -28.39
C TRP A 400 -24.98 16.85 -27.69
N MET A 401 -25.35 15.59 -27.46
CA MET A 401 -26.59 15.17 -26.84
C MET A 401 -26.43 13.83 -26.10
N TRP A 402 -27.30 13.62 -25.14
CA TRP A 402 -27.48 12.36 -24.44
C TRP A 402 -28.74 11.68 -24.92
N ARG A 403 -28.66 10.40 -25.31
CA ARG A 403 -29.84 9.60 -25.64
C ARG A 403 -30.04 8.56 -24.55
N ALA A 404 -31.19 8.56 -23.89
CA ALA A 404 -31.56 7.55 -22.90
C ALA A 404 -32.67 6.66 -23.46
N GLN A 405 -32.57 5.34 -23.24
CA GLN A 405 -33.57 4.36 -23.64
C GLN A 405 -33.95 3.47 -22.46
N HIS A 406 -35.24 3.50 -22.12
CA HIS A 406 -35.85 2.71 -21.06
C HIS A 406 -36.19 1.29 -21.52
N PRO A 407 -36.32 0.32 -20.60
CA PRO A 407 -36.67 -1.07 -20.92
C PRO A 407 -38.02 -1.26 -21.62
N ASP A 408 -38.97 -0.35 -21.44
CA ASP A 408 -40.29 -0.40 -22.05
C ASP A 408 -40.32 0.18 -23.47
N GLY A 409 -39.19 0.72 -23.93
CA GLY A 409 -39.03 1.30 -25.27
C GLY A 409 -39.09 2.82 -25.29
N MET A 410 -39.39 3.47 -24.16
CA MET A 410 -39.37 4.94 -24.07
C MET A 410 -37.96 5.48 -24.33
N ARG A 411 -37.86 6.49 -25.19
CA ARG A 411 -36.59 7.14 -25.56
C ARG A 411 -36.64 8.62 -25.27
N GLU A 412 -35.51 9.15 -24.81
CA GLU A 412 -35.36 10.54 -24.41
C GLU A 412 -34.07 11.13 -24.96
N ILE A 413 -34.09 12.43 -25.22
CA ILE A 413 -32.90 13.20 -25.62
C ILE A 413 -32.68 14.29 -24.58
N ASN A 414 -31.46 14.35 -24.03
CA ASN A 414 -31.03 15.29 -22.97
C ASN A 414 -31.89 15.25 -21.70
N MET A 415 -32.71 14.22 -21.53
CA MET A 415 -33.59 14.00 -20.40
C MET A 415 -33.45 12.56 -19.91
N LEU A 416 -33.63 12.36 -18.61
CA LEU A 416 -33.72 11.05 -17.98
C LEU A 416 -34.78 11.10 -16.89
N HIS A 417 -35.95 10.54 -17.15
CA HIS A 417 -37.00 10.38 -16.13
C HIS A 417 -36.78 9.09 -15.33
N ILE A 418 -36.82 9.16 -14.00
CA ILE A 418 -36.62 8.00 -13.11
C ILE A 418 -37.54 8.09 -11.89
N PRO A 419 -37.95 6.95 -11.31
CA PRO A 419 -38.72 6.96 -10.07
C PRO A 419 -37.80 7.13 -8.84
N VAL A 420 -38.24 7.93 -7.87
CA VAL A 420 -37.61 8.05 -6.55
C VAL A 420 -37.63 6.71 -5.80
N GLY A 421 -36.59 6.44 -4.99
CA GLY A 421 -36.48 5.25 -4.16
C GLY A 421 -36.19 3.95 -4.94
N ARG A 422 -36.01 4.02 -6.26
CA ARG A 422 -35.63 2.87 -7.08
C ARG A 422 -34.14 2.94 -7.43
N ARG A 423 -33.48 1.79 -7.35
CA ARG A 423 -32.11 1.62 -7.84
C ARG A 423 -32.11 1.64 -9.36
N VAL A 424 -31.34 2.54 -9.95
CA VAL A 424 -31.19 2.71 -11.39
C VAL A 424 -29.75 2.40 -11.77
N LYS A 425 -29.56 1.56 -12.78
CA LYS A 425 -28.27 1.25 -13.39
C LYS A 425 -28.28 1.82 -14.80
N LEU A 426 -27.29 2.65 -15.12
CA LEU A 426 -27.06 3.13 -16.47
C LEU A 426 -25.99 2.26 -17.12
N THR A 427 -26.30 1.71 -18.29
CA THR A 427 -25.33 1.02 -19.16
C THR A 427 -25.06 1.92 -20.35
N MET A 428 -23.82 2.40 -20.47
CA MET A 428 -23.50 3.58 -21.27
C MET A 428 -22.39 3.30 -22.28
N THR A 429 -22.51 3.87 -23.47
CA THR A 429 -21.50 3.84 -24.55
C THR A 429 -21.49 5.16 -25.32
N SER A 430 -20.47 5.39 -26.13
CA SER A 430 -20.38 6.56 -27.01
C SER A 430 -20.34 6.14 -28.48
N GLU A 431 -21.05 6.90 -29.33
CA GLU A 431 -21.04 6.73 -30.79
C GLU A 431 -19.86 7.46 -31.47
N ASP A 432 -19.16 8.35 -30.76
CA ASP A 432 -18.09 9.18 -31.34
C ASP A 432 -16.84 9.28 -30.47
N VAL A 433 -16.80 10.22 -29.52
CA VAL A 433 -15.64 10.56 -28.68
C VAL A 433 -15.90 10.23 -27.21
N LEU A 434 -14.88 10.42 -26.37
CA LEU A 434 -15.05 10.31 -24.92
C LEU A 434 -16.02 11.39 -24.42
N HIS A 435 -16.95 10.98 -23.57
CA HIS A 435 -17.81 11.87 -22.77
C HIS A 435 -17.75 11.43 -21.31
N SER A 436 -18.39 12.17 -20.40
CA SER A 436 -18.57 11.72 -19.01
C SER A 436 -19.92 12.14 -18.48
N TYR A 437 -20.73 11.15 -18.09
CA TYR A 437 -22.09 11.35 -17.64
C TYR A 437 -22.06 11.74 -16.15
N TYR A 438 -22.35 13.00 -15.85
CA TYR A 438 -22.22 13.53 -14.49
C TYR A 438 -23.52 14.14 -13.98
N ILE A 439 -24.00 13.61 -12.85
CA ILE A 439 -25.12 14.17 -12.08
C ILE A 439 -24.58 14.67 -10.73
N PRO A 440 -24.26 15.97 -10.59
CA PRO A 440 -23.63 16.50 -9.38
C PRO A 440 -24.43 16.21 -8.12
N ALA A 441 -25.74 16.40 -8.15
CA ALA A 441 -26.62 16.17 -6.99
C ALA A 441 -26.59 14.73 -6.46
N PHE A 442 -26.19 13.78 -7.32
CA PHE A 442 -26.09 12.36 -6.95
C PHE A 442 -24.66 11.93 -6.63
N ARG A 443 -23.67 12.84 -6.75
CA ARG A 443 -22.22 12.58 -6.68
C ARG A 443 -21.78 11.42 -7.58
N THR A 444 -22.48 11.23 -8.69
CA THR A 444 -22.28 10.09 -9.59
C THR A 444 -21.76 10.58 -10.92
N LYS A 445 -20.54 10.15 -11.27
CA LYS A 445 -19.86 10.44 -12.53
C LYS A 445 -19.28 9.15 -13.09
N ALA A 446 -19.45 8.91 -14.39
CA ALA A 446 -18.76 7.85 -15.09
C ALA A 446 -18.47 8.24 -16.53
N ASP A 447 -17.27 7.92 -16.98
CA ASP A 447 -16.84 8.23 -18.34
C ASP A 447 -17.51 7.27 -19.32
N VAL A 448 -18.02 7.82 -20.41
CA VAL A 448 -18.75 7.12 -21.47
C VAL A 448 -17.81 6.99 -22.65
N VAL A 449 -17.41 5.75 -22.94
CA VAL A 449 -16.23 5.49 -23.78
C VAL A 449 -16.61 4.79 -25.08
N PRO A 450 -16.17 5.30 -26.25
CA PRO A 450 -16.37 4.61 -27.51
C PRO A 450 -15.74 3.22 -27.48
N GLY A 451 -16.44 2.23 -28.03
CA GLY A 451 -15.89 0.88 -28.16
C GLY A 451 -16.08 -0.05 -26.96
N ARG A 452 -16.59 0.43 -25.81
CA ARG A 452 -16.85 -0.39 -24.62
C ARG A 452 -18.08 0.08 -23.86
N TYR A 453 -18.71 -0.83 -23.12
CA TYR A 453 -19.77 -0.44 -22.19
C TYR A 453 -19.20 -0.07 -20.83
N THR A 454 -19.76 0.99 -20.27
CA THR A 454 -19.45 1.48 -18.93
C THR A 454 -20.73 1.53 -18.13
N THR A 455 -20.66 1.21 -16.83
CA THR A 455 -21.84 1.19 -15.98
C THR A 455 -21.68 2.14 -14.82
N THR A 456 -22.76 2.81 -14.46
CA THR A 456 -22.89 3.50 -13.19
C THR A 456 -24.26 3.22 -12.59
N TRP A 457 -24.43 3.42 -11.30
CA TRP A 457 -25.71 3.22 -10.64
C TRP A 457 -25.92 4.25 -9.54
N PHE A 458 -27.18 4.48 -9.20
CA PHE A 458 -27.58 5.33 -8.07
C PHE A 458 -29.01 4.98 -7.64
N GLU A 459 -29.40 5.47 -6.47
CA GLU A 459 -30.77 5.44 -5.98
C GLU A 459 -31.14 6.88 -5.58
N ALA A 460 -32.09 7.46 -6.32
CA ALA A 460 -32.52 8.84 -6.09
C ALA A 460 -33.41 8.91 -4.84
N THR A 461 -33.11 9.85 -3.93
CA THR A 461 -33.77 9.95 -2.62
C THR A 461 -34.78 11.09 -2.53
N LYS A 462 -34.80 11.98 -3.51
CA LYS A 462 -35.65 13.18 -3.51
C LYS A 462 -36.22 13.45 -4.91
N PRO A 463 -37.54 13.66 -5.04
CA PRO A 463 -38.15 14.11 -6.29
C PRO A 463 -37.68 15.51 -6.67
N GLY A 464 -37.53 15.76 -7.96
CA GLY A 464 -37.06 17.03 -8.49
C GLY A 464 -36.32 16.89 -9.82
N THR A 465 -35.90 18.03 -10.36
CA THR A 465 -35.13 18.09 -11.61
C THR A 465 -33.69 18.47 -11.30
N TYR A 466 -32.76 17.60 -11.67
CA TYR A 466 -31.33 17.75 -11.42
C TYR A 466 -30.56 17.92 -12.71
N HIS A 467 -29.53 18.77 -12.69
CA HIS A 467 -28.69 18.98 -13.87
C HIS A 467 -27.86 17.75 -14.21
N LEU A 468 -27.80 17.44 -15.50
CA LEU A 468 -26.88 16.50 -16.12
C LEU A 468 -25.84 17.29 -16.94
N PHE A 469 -24.57 16.94 -16.78
CA PHE A 469 -23.47 17.55 -17.52
C PHE A 469 -22.65 16.48 -18.26
N CYS A 470 -22.07 16.88 -19.40
CA CYS A 470 -20.87 16.25 -19.90
C CYS A 470 -19.65 16.77 -19.12
N ALA A 471 -18.91 15.87 -18.48
CA ALA A 471 -17.75 16.18 -17.63
C ALA A 471 -16.41 15.68 -18.19
N GLU A 472 -16.35 15.38 -19.49
CA GLU A 472 -15.12 15.05 -20.23
C GLU A 472 -15.12 15.84 -21.54
N TYR A 473 -14.01 16.49 -21.86
CA TYR A 473 -13.97 17.43 -22.97
C TYR A 473 -14.20 16.72 -24.32
N CYS A 474 -15.34 17.00 -24.97
CA CYS A 474 -15.80 16.30 -26.16
C CYS A 474 -15.93 17.18 -27.41
N GLY A 475 -15.31 18.36 -27.43
CA GLY A 475 -15.22 19.27 -28.58
C GLY A 475 -15.92 20.61 -28.41
N ASN A 476 -16.22 21.28 -29.53
CA ASN A 476 -16.61 22.71 -29.56
C ASN A 476 -17.89 23.06 -28.80
N GLN A 477 -18.86 22.14 -28.67
CA GLN A 477 -20.08 22.35 -27.87
C GLN A 477 -20.09 21.47 -26.61
N HIS A 478 -18.92 21.14 -26.05
CA HIS A 478 -18.81 20.41 -24.80
C HIS A 478 -19.61 21.06 -23.67
N SER A 479 -19.52 22.38 -23.49
CA SER A 479 -20.28 23.12 -22.48
C SER A 479 -21.80 23.18 -22.75
N GLY A 480 -22.21 22.96 -24.01
CA GLY A 480 -23.62 22.87 -24.42
C GLY A 480 -24.21 21.47 -24.28
N MET A 481 -23.39 20.46 -24.00
CA MET A 481 -23.82 19.07 -23.83
C MET A 481 -24.38 18.82 -22.41
N ILE A 482 -25.51 19.46 -22.13
CA ILE A 482 -26.21 19.39 -20.85
C ILE A 482 -27.55 18.66 -21.00
N GLY A 483 -28.13 18.26 -19.88
CA GLY A 483 -29.45 17.68 -19.81
C GLY A 483 -30.07 17.81 -18.43
N SER A 484 -31.18 17.10 -18.21
CA SER A 484 -31.81 17.02 -16.89
C SER A 484 -32.19 15.59 -16.52
N VAL A 485 -32.03 15.26 -15.24
CA VAL A 485 -32.56 14.05 -14.63
C VAL A 485 -33.79 14.44 -13.83
N VAL A 486 -34.95 13.92 -14.20
CA VAL A 486 -36.23 14.21 -13.56
C VAL A 486 -36.61 13.03 -12.67
N VAL A 487 -36.53 13.24 -11.37
CA VAL A 487 -36.91 12.25 -10.35
C VAL A 487 -38.37 12.45 -10.02
N MET A 488 -39.18 11.43 -10.29
CA MET A 488 -40.63 11.45 -10.14
C MET A 488 -41.10 10.51 -9.03
N GLU A 489 -42.30 10.76 -8.51
CA GLU A 489 -42.97 9.75 -7.69
C GLU A 489 -43.29 8.51 -8.53
N PRO A 490 -43.29 7.29 -7.97
CA PRO A 490 -43.46 6.07 -8.76
C PRO A 490 -44.76 6.03 -9.58
N ALA A 491 -45.86 6.60 -9.05
CA ALA A 491 -47.13 6.69 -9.75
C ALA A 491 -47.06 7.63 -10.98
N GLU A 492 -46.41 8.78 -10.83
CA GLU A 492 -46.20 9.74 -11.91
C GLU A 492 -45.29 9.16 -12.98
N TYR A 493 -44.23 8.46 -12.58
CA TYR A 493 -43.33 7.76 -13.50
C TYR A 493 -44.07 6.70 -14.32
N GLN A 494 -44.95 5.89 -13.71
CA GLN A 494 -45.77 4.93 -14.46
C GLN A 494 -46.74 5.62 -15.43
N SER A 495 -47.36 6.72 -15.02
CA SER A 495 -48.20 7.53 -15.91
C SER A 495 -47.40 8.09 -17.08
N TRP A 496 -46.20 8.61 -16.82
CA TRP A 496 -45.28 9.11 -17.83
C TRP A 496 -44.88 8.03 -18.84
N LEU A 497 -44.51 6.83 -18.38
CA LEU A 497 -44.23 5.67 -19.24
C LEU A 497 -45.43 5.29 -20.11
N SER A 498 -46.66 5.47 -19.62
CA SER A 498 -47.87 5.16 -20.39
C SER A 498 -48.22 6.19 -21.46
N GLY A 499 -47.78 7.44 -21.31
CA GLY A 499 -48.17 8.58 -22.14
C GLY A 499 -47.26 8.87 -23.34
N GLY A 500 -46.09 8.21 -23.44
CA GLY A 500 -45.15 8.44 -24.54
C GLY A 500 -45.30 7.50 -25.74
N THR A 501 -44.67 7.87 -26.85
CA THR A 501 -44.63 7.05 -28.07
C THR A 501 -43.79 5.80 -27.83
N LYS A 502 -44.45 4.68 -27.53
CA LYS A 502 -43.80 3.37 -27.35
C LYS A 502 -43.44 2.77 -28.71
N GLU A 503 -42.24 3.02 -29.20
CA GLU A 503 -41.59 2.08 -30.10
C GLU A 503 -41.16 0.88 -29.25
N GLY A 504 -41.64 -0.33 -29.58
CA GLY A 504 -41.61 -1.49 -28.65
C GLY A 504 -40.28 -1.77 -27.93
N SER A 505 -40.34 -2.51 -26.81
CA SER A 505 -39.20 -2.75 -25.90
C SER A 505 -37.87 -3.02 -26.61
N PRO A 506 -36.71 -2.62 -26.04
CA PRO A 506 -35.40 -2.84 -26.65
C PRO A 506 -35.15 -4.31 -27.01
N SER A 507 -35.63 -5.26 -26.21
CA SER A 507 -35.57 -6.70 -26.53
C SER A 507 -36.43 -7.08 -27.73
N ALA A 508 -37.62 -6.50 -27.89
CA ALA A 508 -38.49 -6.77 -29.04
C ALA A 508 -37.93 -6.14 -30.33
N ALA A 509 -37.38 -4.92 -30.23
CA ALA A 509 -36.65 -4.29 -31.34
C ALA A 509 -35.41 -5.11 -31.72
N GLY A 510 -34.66 -5.59 -30.72
CA GLY A 510 -33.52 -6.48 -30.89
C GLY A 510 -33.86 -7.78 -31.58
N GLN A 511 -34.97 -8.42 -31.21
CA GLN A 511 -35.44 -9.65 -31.87
C GLN A 511 -35.74 -9.42 -33.36
N LYS A 512 -36.43 -8.32 -33.69
CA LYS A 512 -36.72 -7.96 -35.09
C LYS A 512 -35.43 -7.70 -35.86
N LEU A 513 -34.50 -6.98 -35.25
CA LEU A 513 -33.21 -6.66 -35.86
C LEU A 513 -32.35 -7.92 -36.06
N PHE A 514 -32.34 -8.84 -35.09
CA PHE A 514 -31.66 -10.13 -35.17
C PHE A 514 -32.17 -10.97 -36.34
N ALA A 515 -33.48 -10.94 -36.59
CA ALA A 515 -34.09 -11.59 -37.75
C ALA A 515 -33.78 -10.85 -39.07
N SER A 516 -33.86 -9.50 -39.09
CA SER A 516 -33.62 -8.72 -40.31
C SER A 516 -32.16 -8.76 -40.78
N LEU A 517 -31.21 -8.89 -39.85
CA LEU A 517 -29.78 -9.09 -40.13
C LEU A 517 -29.44 -10.57 -40.41
N ALA A 518 -30.45 -11.44 -40.48
CA ALA A 518 -30.31 -12.88 -40.73
C ALA A 518 -29.41 -13.62 -39.71
N CYS A 519 -29.25 -13.11 -38.49
CA CYS A 519 -28.43 -13.75 -37.45
C CYS A 519 -28.96 -15.15 -37.09
N ASN A 520 -30.29 -15.32 -37.15
CA ASN A 520 -31.02 -16.58 -36.96
C ASN A 520 -30.72 -17.65 -38.02
N THR A 521 -30.09 -17.31 -39.15
CA THR A 521 -29.72 -18.29 -40.19
C THR A 521 -28.43 -19.05 -39.85
N CYS A 522 -27.62 -18.51 -38.94
CA CYS A 522 -26.37 -19.11 -38.46
C CYS A 522 -26.45 -19.55 -37.00
N HIS A 523 -27.14 -18.78 -36.15
CA HIS A 523 -27.29 -19.02 -34.72
C HIS A 523 -28.68 -19.60 -34.40
N TYR A 524 -28.74 -20.92 -34.24
CA TYR A 524 -29.97 -21.65 -33.90
C TYR A 524 -30.08 -21.88 -32.39
N GLU A 525 -31.29 -22.17 -31.91
CA GLU A 525 -31.53 -22.49 -30.49
C GLU A 525 -30.77 -23.74 -30.06
N GLU A 526 -30.70 -24.75 -30.93
CA GLU A 526 -29.88 -25.93 -30.75
C GLU A 526 -28.45 -25.69 -31.25
N ASN A 527 -27.45 -26.33 -30.61
CA ASN A 527 -26.03 -26.24 -30.97
C ASN A 527 -25.70 -27.06 -32.25
N ARG A 528 -26.47 -26.84 -33.32
CA ARG A 528 -26.36 -27.49 -34.65
C ARG A 528 -26.21 -26.47 -35.78
N GLY A 529 -26.08 -25.19 -35.44
CA GLY A 529 -25.91 -24.10 -36.37
C GLY A 529 -24.51 -24.00 -36.98
N ARG A 530 -24.38 -23.10 -37.96
CA ARG A 530 -23.07 -22.68 -38.49
C ARG A 530 -22.29 -21.83 -37.49
N GLY A 531 -23.01 -21.19 -36.55
CA GLY A 531 -22.47 -20.54 -35.37
C GLY A 531 -23.00 -21.18 -34.08
N PRO A 532 -22.41 -20.83 -32.92
CA PRO A 532 -22.82 -21.33 -31.61
C PRO A 532 -24.26 -20.93 -31.27
N THR A 533 -24.92 -21.73 -30.42
CA THR A 533 -26.19 -21.31 -29.81
C THR A 533 -25.98 -20.07 -28.95
N LEU A 534 -26.91 -19.12 -29.04
CA LEU A 534 -26.91 -17.89 -28.24
C LEU A 534 -27.92 -17.95 -27.08
N VAL A 535 -28.74 -19.00 -27.02
CA VAL A 535 -29.71 -19.22 -25.94
C VAL A 535 -28.94 -19.47 -24.65
N GLY A 536 -29.14 -18.60 -23.66
CA GLY A 536 -28.46 -18.69 -22.38
C GLY A 536 -26.97 -18.38 -22.40
N LEU A 537 -26.47 -17.78 -23.48
CA LEU A 537 -25.07 -17.40 -23.60
C LEU A 537 -24.69 -16.30 -22.59
N TYR A 538 -25.56 -15.32 -22.38
CA TYR A 538 -25.23 -14.12 -21.62
C TYR A 538 -24.77 -14.44 -20.19
N GLY A 539 -23.60 -13.95 -19.80
CA GLY A 539 -23.01 -14.16 -18.47
C GLY A 539 -22.34 -15.52 -18.25
N THR A 540 -22.31 -16.40 -19.25
CA THR A 540 -21.62 -17.70 -19.18
C THR A 540 -20.16 -17.61 -19.65
N GLU A 541 -19.36 -18.61 -19.29
CA GLU A 541 -17.98 -18.75 -19.77
C GLU A 541 -17.94 -19.35 -21.18
N VAL A 542 -17.27 -18.67 -22.10
CA VAL A 542 -17.06 -19.08 -23.48
C VAL A 542 -15.60 -19.43 -23.69
N LYS A 543 -15.33 -20.67 -24.13
CA LYS A 543 -14.00 -21.11 -24.54
C LYS A 543 -13.72 -20.71 -25.98
N LEU A 544 -12.63 -19.99 -26.20
CA LEU A 544 -12.18 -19.53 -27.51
C LEU A 544 -11.27 -20.55 -28.20
N ALA A 545 -11.15 -20.46 -29.52
CA ALA A 545 -10.34 -21.36 -30.33
C ALA A 545 -8.83 -21.32 -30.01
N ASN A 546 -8.34 -20.22 -29.42
CA ASN A 546 -6.96 -20.06 -28.96
C ASN A 546 -6.72 -20.64 -27.54
N GLY A 547 -7.72 -21.28 -26.93
CA GLY A 547 -7.64 -21.88 -25.61
C GLY A 547 -7.92 -20.94 -24.43
N THR A 548 -8.14 -19.63 -24.66
CA THR A 548 -8.55 -18.72 -23.58
C THR A 548 -10.04 -18.81 -23.31
N THR A 549 -10.46 -18.38 -22.12
CA THR A 549 -11.88 -18.33 -21.72
C THR A 549 -12.26 -16.89 -21.43
N VAL A 550 -13.44 -16.48 -21.90
CA VAL A 550 -14.00 -15.14 -21.71
C VAL A 550 -15.44 -15.25 -21.20
N ILE A 551 -15.89 -14.27 -20.42
CA ILE A 551 -17.30 -14.18 -20.02
C ILE A 551 -18.08 -13.53 -21.17
N ALA A 552 -19.23 -14.09 -21.53
CA ALA A 552 -20.13 -13.51 -22.52
C ALA A 552 -20.91 -12.31 -21.96
N ASP A 553 -20.20 -11.21 -21.74
CA ASP A 553 -20.77 -9.92 -21.34
C ASP A 553 -21.12 -9.03 -22.56
N ASP A 554 -21.66 -7.83 -22.30
CA ASP A 554 -22.02 -6.86 -23.35
C ASP A 554 -20.86 -6.54 -24.30
N THR A 555 -19.64 -6.45 -23.76
CA THR A 555 -18.45 -6.11 -24.54
C THR A 555 -18.07 -7.26 -25.47
N TYR A 556 -18.09 -8.49 -24.98
CA TYR A 556 -17.87 -9.68 -25.78
C TYR A 556 -18.87 -9.80 -26.94
N ILE A 557 -20.16 -9.59 -26.67
CA ILE A 557 -21.20 -9.67 -27.69
C ILE A 557 -21.03 -8.58 -28.74
N ARG A 558 -20.80 -7.33 -28.32
CA ARG A 558 -20.53 -6.21 -29.24
C ARG A 558 -19.32 -6.47 -30.12
N GLU A 559 -18.20 -6.91 -29.55
CA GLU A 559 -16.99 -7.23 -30.29
C GLU A 559 -17.20 -8.41 -31.25
N SER A 560 -18.00 -9.39 -30.87
CA SER A 560 -18.35 -10.53 -31.75
C SER A 560 -19.19 -10.09 -32.95
N ILE A 561 -20.04 -9.07 -32.80
CA ILE A 561 -20.86 -8.53 -33.90
C ILE A 561 -20.02 -7.64 -34.84
N LEU A 562 -19.16 -6.79 -34.29
CA LEU A 562 -18.36 -5.84 -35.06
C LEU A 562 -17.10 -6.47 -35.66
N THR A 563 -16.42 -7.33 -34.89
CA THR A 563 -15.14 -7.96 -35.24
C THR A 563 -15.17 -9.47 -34.95
N PRO A 564 -16.02 -10.25 -35.63
CA PRO A 564 -16.26 -11.67 -35.31
C PRO A 564 -15.02 -12.57 -35.36
N ALA A 565 -14.04 -12.23 -36.19
CA ALA A 565 -12.79 -13.00 -36.31
C ALA A 565 -11.84 -12.84 -35.10
N ALA A 566 -12.06 -11.84 -34.23
CA ALA A 566 -11.17 -11.56 -33.11
C ALA A 566 -11.28 -12.61 -31.99
N LYS A 567 -12.49 -13.11 -31.73
CA LYS A 567 -12.79 -14.03 -30.61
C LYS A 567 -13.68 -15.19 -31.07
N VAL A 568 -13.09 -16.09 -31.85
CA VAL A 568 -13.80 -17.25 -32.39
C VAL A 568 -14.03 -18.30 -31.29
N VAL A 569 -15.28 -18.73 -31.12
CA VAL A 569 -15.65 -19.80 -30.17
C VAL A 569 -15.01 -21.13 -30.58
N GLY A 570 -14.48 -21.88 -29.62
CA GLY A 570 -13.86 -23.18 -29.86
C GLY A 570 -14.84 -24.15 -30.54
N GLY A 571 -14.39 -24.80 -31.61
CA GLY A 571 -15.20 -25.72 -32.41
C GLY A 571 -15.95 -25.07 -33.59
N TYR A 572 -15.83 -23.75 -33.79
CA TYR A 572 -16.45 -23.03 -34.90
C TYR A 572 -15.41 -22.36 -35.81
N SER A 573 -15.75 -22.22 -37.10
CA SER A 573 -14.93 -21.48 -38.08
C SER A 573 -15.31 -20.00 -38.11
N PRO A 574 -14.38 -19.07 -38.42
CA PRO A 574 -14.63 -17.63 -38.50
C PRO A 574 -15.41 -17.23 -39.77
N ILE A 575 -16.66 -17.68 -39.89
CA ILE A 575 -17.52 -17.47 -41.06
C ILE A 575 -18.54 -16.34 -40.87
N MET A 576 -18.66 -15.79 -39.66
CA MET A 576 -19.59 -14.69 -39.37
C MET A 576 -19.10 -13.40 -40.05
N PRO A 577 -19.96 -12.72 -40.84
CA PRO A 577 -19.60 -11.44 -41.46
C PRO A 577 -19.51 -10.32 -40.41
N THR A 578 -18.71 -9.30 -40.68
CA THR A 578 -18.65 -8.08 -39.85
C THR A 578 -19.88 -7.20 -40.10
N PHE A 579 -20.44 -6.66 -39.02
CA PHE A 579 -21.50 -5.63 -39.06
C PHE A 579 -20.97 -4.23 -38.74
N GLN A 580 -19.64 -4.04 -38.72
CA GLN A 580 -19.02 -2.75 -38.47
C GLN A 580 -19.46 -1.72 -39.52
N GLY A 581 -20.01 -0.60 -39.06
CA GLY A 581 -20.54 0.47 -39.92
C GLY A 581 -21.90 0.17 -40.56
N GLN A 582 -22.48 -1.01 -40.35
CA GLN A 582 -23.80 -1.38 -40.89
C GLN A 582 -24.94 -1.20 -39.86
N ILE A 583 -24.58 -1.20 -38.57
CA ILE A 583 -25.53 -1.03 -37.45
C ILE A 583 -25.00 0.03 -36.49
N SER A 584 -25.92 0.76 -35.85
CA SER A 584 -25.60 1.74 -34.81
C SER A 584 -25.35 1.07 -33.45
N GLU A 585 -24.73 1.78 -32.51
CA GLU A 585 -24.52 1.29 -31.14
C GLU A 585 -25.85 1.00 -30.42
N GLU A 586 -26.87 1.81 -30.68
CA GLU A 586 -28.23 1.58 -30.19
C GLU A 586 -28.81 0.25 -30.69
N GLN A 587 -28.61 -0.06 -31.97
CA GLN A 587 -29.05 -1.31 -32.58
C GLN A 587 -28.33 -2.52 -31.95
N ILE A 588 -27.05 -2.38 -31.62
CA ILE A 588 -26.27 -3.41 -30.91
C ILE A 588 -26.84 -3.63 -29.50
N LEU A 589 -27.13 -2.55 -28.77
CA LEU A 589 -27.73 -2.64 -27.43
C LEU A 589 -29.10 -3.34 -27.43
N GLN A 590 -29.90 -3.10 -28.47
CA GLN A 590 -31.18 -3.81 -28.66
C GLN A 590 -30.96 -5.31 -28.88
N ILE A 591 -29.99 -5.71 -29.71
CA ILE A 591 -29.62 -7.11 -29.89
C ILE A 591 -29.14 -7.73 -28.57
N ILE A 592 -28.29 -7.04 -27.81
CA ILE A 592 -27.83 -7.50 -26.49
C ILE A 592 -29.02 -7.70 -25.53
N ALA A 593 -29.96 -6.76 -25.49
CA ALA A 593 -31.17 -6.86 -24.69
C ALA A 593 -32.02 -8.08 -25.08
N TYR A 594 -32.08 -8.42 -26.36
CA TYR A 594 -32.72 -9.65 -26.85
C TYR A 594 -31.95 -10.91 -26.44
N LEU A 595 -30.62 -10.94 -26.58
CA LEU A 595 -29.81 -12.10 -26.20
C LEU A 595 -29.88 -12.40 -24.70
N ARG A 596 -30.04 -11.37 -23.86
CA ARG A 596 -30.32 -11.53 -22.42
C ARG A 596 -31.69 -12.13 -22.14
N SER A 597 -32.70 -11.88 -22.98
CA SER A 597 -34.06 -12.36 -22.74
C SER A 597 -34.29 -13.81 -23.17
N ILE A 598 -33.44 -14.36 -24.05
CA ILE A 598 -33.52 -15.75 -24.54
C ILE A 598 -32.65 -16.74 -23.74
N GLY A 599 -32.19 -16.38 -22.54
CA GLY A 599 -31.45 -17.26 -21.61
C GLY A 599 -32.27 -17.74 -20.42
N PRO A 600 -31.79 -18.73 -19.64
CA PRO A 600 -32.43 -19.07 -18.37
C PRO A 600 -32.46 -17.80 -17.52
N LYS A 601 -33.66 -17.35 -17.15
CA LYS A 601 -33.83 -16.23 -16.24
C LYS A 601 -33.01 -16.56 -15.00
N VAL A 602 -32.03 -15.73 -14.67
CA VAL A 602 -31.54 -15.67 -13.29
C VAL A 602 -32.80 -15.37 -12.47
N ASP A 603 -33.20 -16.30 -11.61
CA ASP A 603 -34.42 -16.20 -10.82
C ASP A 603 -34.42 -14.90 -10.01
N THR A 604 -35.09 -13.88 -10.55
CA THR A 604 -35.71 -12.80 -9.80
C THR A 604 -37.19 -13.16 -9.64
N THR A 605 -37.46 -14.31 -9.03
CA THR A 605 -38.83 -14.71 -8.66
C THR A 605 -39.29 -13.87 -7.48
N GLY A 606 -39.84 -12.71 -7.82
CA GLY A 606 -40.54 -11.78 -6.95
C GLY A 606 -41.41 -10.80 -7.72
N ALA A 607 -41.79 -11.10 -8.97
CA ALA A 607 -42.79 -10.34 -9.70
C ALA A 607 -44.11 -11.13 -9.70
N ALA A 608 -45.08 -10.60 -8.97
CA ALA A 608 -46.39 -11.18 -8.72
C ALA A 608 -47.12 -11.60 -10.01
N ALA A 609 -47.70 -12.79 -9.99
CA ALA A 609 -48.80 -13.14 -10.88
C ALA A 609 -49.98 -12.17 -10.63
N PRO A 610 -50.75 -11.78 -11.67
CA PRO A 610 -51.95 -10.99 -11.47
C PRO A 610 -52.94 -11.77 -10.57
N PRO A 611 -53.60 -11.12 -9.60
CA PRO A 611 -54.51 -11.80 -8.69
C PRO A 611 -55.68 -12.41 -9.48
N PRO A 612 -56.10 -13.65 -9.17
CA PRO A 612 -57.29 -14.23 -9.79
C PRO A 612 -58.53 -13.43 -9.40
N ALA A 613 -59.45 -13.26 -10.36
CA ALA A 613 -60.72 -12.57 -10.16
C ALA A 613 -61.50 -13.15 -8.97
N PRO A 614 -62.17 -12.33 -8.15
CA PRO A 614 -62.85 -12.80 -6.95
C PRO A 614 -64.06 -13.66 -7.33
N SER A 615 -63.98 -14.96 -7.02
CA SER A 615 -65.13 -15.86 -7.06
C SER A 615 -66.05 -15.58 -5.87
N THR A 616 -67.29 -15.17 -6.14
CA THR A 616 -68.36 -15.09 -5.17
C THR A 616 -68.72 -16.50 -4.68
N LYS A 617 -68.41 -16.82 -3.42
CA LYS A 617 -69.06 -17.91 -2.68
C LYS A 617 -69.64 -17.36 -1.39
N GLY A 618 -70.95 -17.56 -1.26
CA GLY A 618 -71.81 -16.99 -0.24
C GLY A 618 -71.41 -17.37 1.18
N VAL A 619 -71.58 -16.41 2.07
CA VAL A 619 -71.55 -16.59 3.52
C VAL A 619 -72.96 -16.99 3.95
N ALA A 620 -73.09 -18.19 4.51
CA ALA A 620 -74.22 -18.55 5.36
C ALA A 620 -73.94 -18.03 6.79
N PRO A 621 -74.95 -17.55 7.53
CA PRO A 621 -74.75 -16.85 8.80
C PRO A 621 -74.56 -17.84 9.97
N ALA A 622 -73.60 -17.53 10.84
CA ALA A 622 -73.37 -18.23 12.10
C ALA A 622 -74.31 -17.73 13.21
N ALA A 623 -74.69 -18.68 14.06
CA ALA A 623 -75.76 -18.63 15.04
C ALA A 623 -75.53 -17.66 16.21
N ALA A 624 -76.66 -17.17 16.75
CA ALA A 624 -76.78 -16.32 17.92
C ALA A 624 -76.51 -17.09 19.23
N GLY A 625 -75.79 -16.45 20.15
CA GLY A 625 -75.71 -16.80 21.58
C GLY A 625 -76.48 -15.79 22.44
N PRO A 626 -76.97 -16.18 23.63
CA PRO A 626 -78.17 -15.58 24.22
C PRO A 626 -77.93 -14.34 25.09
N SER A 627 -79.00 -13.56 25.12
CA SER A 627 -79.39 -12.43 25.99
C SER A 627 -79.08 -12.54 27.48
N GLN A 628 -78.90 -11.38 28.14
CA GLN A 628 -79.33 -10.99 29.50
C GLN A 628 -79.08 -9.45 29.70
N PRO A 629 -79.73 -8.75 30.66
CA PRO A 629 -80.74 -7.74 30.34
C PRO A 629 -80.47 -6.31 30.85
N LYS A 630 -81.42 -5.44 30.47
CA LYS A 630 -81.58 -3.98 30.69
C LYS A 630 -81.48 -3.49 32.15
N THR A 631 -80.98 -2.26 32.28
CA THR A 631 -81.38 -1.14 33.19
C THR A 631 -80.46 0.04 32.79
N GLU A 632 -80.86 1.29 32.59
CA GLU A 632 -82.10 2.06 32.68
C GLU A 632 -81.93 3.28 31.75
#